data_AF-A0A7J9QJ04-F1
#
_entry.id   AF-A0A7J9QJ04-F1
#
_cell.length_a   1.000
_cell.length_b   1.000
_cell.length_c   1.000
_cell.angle_alpha   90.00
_cell.angle_beta   90.00
_cell.angle_gamma   90.00
#
_symmetry.space_group_name_H-M   'P 1'
#
loop_
_entity.id
_entity.type
_entity.pdbx_description
1 polymer ?
#
loop_
_entity_poly.entity_id
_entity_poly.type
_entity_poly.pdbx_seq_one_letter_code
_entity_poly.pdbx_strand_id
1 'polypeptide(L)' 'VWKQCFGREKELVQGIILVAVAYAHAQENELSIGVAMLTRALEKLGTSPSMYHSIDVERIRKKSIEMQKINDLVLFEI' A
#
# COMPACT_ATOMS: atom_id res chain seq x y z
N VAL A 1 10.40 -4.84 -12.91
CA VAL A 1 10.66 -4.23 -11.60
C VAL A 1 10.49 -5.23 -10.46
N TRP A 2 9.30 -5.46 -9.88
CA TRP A 2 9.15 -6.37 -8.71
C TRP A 2 9.77 -7.77 -8.87
N LYS A 3 9.59 -8.41 -10.05
CA LYS A 3 10.14 -9.74 -10.35
C LYS A 3 11.69 -9.79 -10.26
N GLN A 4 12.36 -8.65 -10.35
CA GLN A 4 13.82 -8.52 -10.29
C GLN A 4 14.32 -8.04 -8.91
N CYS A 5 13.42 -7.69 -7.99
CA CYS A 5 13.78 -7.31 -6.62
C CYS A 5 14.00 -8.55 -5.75
N PHE A 6 14.78 -8.42 -4.69
CA PHE A 6 15.06 -9.50 -3.73
C PHE A 6 14.94 -9.01 -2.28
N GLY A 7 14.72 -9.96 -1.35
CA GLY A 7 14.65 -9.67 0.08
C GLY A 7 13.68 -8.55 0.44
N ARG A 8 14.11 -7.63 1.30
CA ARG A 8 13.28 -6.52 1.81
C ARG A 8 12.78 -5.58 0.73
N GLU A 9 13.57 -5.33 -0.30
CA GLU A 9 13.14 -4.48 -1.42
C GLU A 9 11.94 -5.12 -2.16
N LYS A 10 11.98 -6.45 -2.37
CA LYS A 10 10.87 -7.16 -3.00
C LYS A 10 9.58 -7.05 -2.20
N GLU A 11 9.66 -7.16 -0.87
CA GLU A 11 8.51 -7.00 0.00
C GLU A 11 7.98 -5.56 0.01
N LEU A 12 8.88 -4.58 0.09
CA LEU A 12 8.53 -3.16 0.02
C LEU A 12 7.77 -2.83 -1.27
N VAL A 13 8.34 -3.21 -2.42
CA VAL A 13 7.71 -2.99 -3.73
C VAL A 13 6.38 -3.73 -3.83
N GLN A 14 6.26 -4.94 -3.25
CA GLN A 14 5.00 -5.65 -3.17
C GLN A 14 3.95 -4.91 -2.33
N GLY A 15 4.36 -4.30 -1.21
CA GLY A 15 3.49 -3.48 -0.38
C GLY A 15 2.92 -2.29 -1.14
N ILE A 16 3.77 -1.58 -1.90
CA ILE A 16 3.32 -0.47 -2.77
C ILE A 16 2.33 -0.96 -3.83
N ILE A 17 2.62 -2.10 -4.47
CA ILE A 17 1.70 -2.71 -5.45
C ILE A 17 0.35 -3.05 -4.82
N LEU A 18 0.33 -3.58 -3.60
CA LEU A 18 -0.91 -3.93 -2.91
C LEU A 18 -1.77 -2.70 -2.59
N VAL A 19 -1.16 -1.53 -2.34
CA VAL A 19 -1.90 -0.27 -2.22
C VAL A 19 -2.56 0.11 -3.55
N ALA A 20 -1.85 -0.01 -4.68
CA ALA A 20 -2.45 0.22 -5.99
C ALA A 20 -3.61 -0.75 -6.29
N VAL A 21 -3.45 -2.03 -5.91
CA VAL A 21 -4.50 -3.06 -6.05
C VAL A 21 -5.72 -2.71 -5.18
N ALA A 22 -5.54 -2.15 -3.98
CA ALA A 22 -6.64 -1.68 -3.15
C ALA A 22 -7.54 -0.66 -3.89
N TYR A 23 -6.92 0.32 -4.57
CA TYR A 23 -7.64 1.29 -5.37
C TYR A 23 -8.27 0.69 -6.64
N ALA A 24 -7.68 -0.34 -7.24
CA ALA A 24 -8.28 -1.03 -8.38
C ALA A 24 -9.61 -1.70 -7.98
N HIS A 25 -9.64 -2.41 -6.85
CA HIS A 25 -10.89 -2.99 -6.32
C HIS A 25 -11.93 -1.93 -5.98
N ALA A 26 -11.55 -0.81 -5.39
CA ALA A 26 -12.51 0.26 -5.09
C ALA A 26 -13.12 0.87 -6.37
N GLN A 27 -12.36 0.96 -7.47
CA GLN A 27 -12.88 1.40 -8.77
C GLN A 27 -13.89 0.41 -9.38
N GLU A 28 -13.79 -0.88 -9.05
CA GLU A 28 -14.73 -1.93 -9.46
C GLU A 28 -15.91 -2.09 -8.48
N ASN A 29 -16.15 -1.09 -7.62
CA ASN A 29 -17.20 -1.09 -6.60
C ASN A 29 -17.02 -2.17 -5.51
N GLU A 30 -15.79 -2.66 -5.33
CA GLU A 30 -15.40 -3.64 -4.32
C GLU A 30 -14.61 -3.00 -3.16
N LEU A 31 -15.13 -1.90 -2.60
CA LEU A 31 -14.44 -1.09 -1.59
C LEU A 31 -13.98 -1.91 -0.37
N SER A 32 -14.80 -2.83 0.13
CA SER A 32 -14.45 -3.67 1.28
C SER A 32 -13.24 -4.57 1.00
N ILE A 33 -13.11 -5.06 -0.23
CA ILE A 33 -11.94 -5.83 -0.68
C ILE A 33 -10.72 -4.92 -0.75
N GLY A 34 -10.89 -3.71 -1.31
CA GLY A 34 -9.83 -2.70 -1.35
C GLY A 34 -9.30 -2.35 0.04
N VAL A 35 -10.17 -2.05 1.00
CA VAL A 35 -9.80 -1.77 2.40
C VAL A 35 -9.10 -2.98 3.03
N ALA A 36 -9.56 -4.21 2.76
CA ALA A 36 -8.90 -5.42 3.25
C ALA A 36 -7.50 -5.64 2.64
N MET A 37 -7.24 -5.19 1.41
CA MET A 37 -5.89 -5.24 0.81
C MET A 37 -4.89 -4.36 1.55
N LEU A 38 -5.32 -3.28 2.20
CA LEU A 38 -4.44 -2.41 2.97
C LEU A 38 -3.77 -3.16 4.14
N THR A 39 -4.41 -4.17 4.73
CA THR A 39 -3.80 -5.01 5.77
C THR A 39 -2.55 -5.71 5.22
N ARG A 40 -2.69 -6.34 4.06
CA ARG A 40 -1.60 -7.06 3.38
C ARG A 40 -0.51 -6.09 2.91
N ALA A 41 -0.91 -4.90 2.45
CA ALA A 41 0.04 -3.86 2.11
C ALA A 41 0.88 -3.45 3.31
N LEU A 42 0.25 -3.17 4.46
CA LEU A 42 0.93 -2.77 5.70
C LEU A 42 1.89 -3.85 6.21
N GLU A 43 1.50 -5.12 6.17
CA GLU A 43 2.38 -6.25 6.51
C GLU A 43 3.65 -6.25 5.66
N LYS A 44 3.53 -5.95 4.36
CA LYS A 44 4.66 -5.93 3.42
C LYS A 44 5.50 -4.67 3.49
N LEU A 45 4.88 -3.52 3.74
CA LEU A 45 5.61 -2.27 4.00
C LEU A 45 6.40 -2.37 5.31
N GLY A 46 5.86 -3.04 6.33
CA GLY A 46 6.53 -3.31 7.60
C GLY A 46 7.23 -2.07 8.17
N THR A 47 8.44 -2.27 8.71
CA THR A 47 9.33 -1.20 9.18
C THR A 47 10.31 -0.71 8.12
N SER A 48 9.98 -0.90 6.83
CA SER A 48 10.80 -0.43 5.71
C SER A 48 11.13 1.07 5.83
N PRO A 49 12.28 1.53 5.28
CA PRO A 49 12.67 2.93 5.30
C PRO A 49 11.54 3.87 4.91
N SER A 50 11.55 5.09 5.45
CA SER A 50 10.51 6.09 5.17
C SER A 50 10.43 6.49 3.69
N MET A 51 11.52 6.29 2.94
CA MET A 51 11.61 6.59 1.52
C MET A 51 12.05 5.35 0.73
N TYR A 52 11.47 5.16 -0.46
CA TYR A 52 11.98 4.25 -1.48
C TYR A 52 12.15 5.02 -2.79
N HIS A 53 13.40 5.31 -3.16
CA HIS A 53 13.72 6.32 -4.18
C HIS A 53 13.01 7.66 -3.87
N SER A 54 12.07 8.09 -4.72
CA SER A 54 11.28 9.31 -4.56
C SER A 54 9.91 9.07 -3.91
N ILE A 55 9.61 7.85 -3.45
CA ILE A 55 8.30 7.47 -2.89
C ILE A 55 8.32 7.59 -1.37
N ASP A 56 7.36 8.32 -0.81
CA ASP A 56 7.17 8.48 0.64
C ASP A 56 6.38 7.28 1.22
N VAL A 57 7.14 6.22 1.56
CA VAL A 57 6.59 4.97 2.12
C VAL A 57 5.93 5.20 3.48
N GLU A 58 6.42 6.18 4.24
CA GLU A 58 5.84 6.51 5.55
C GLU A 58 4.46 7.15 5.40
N ARG A 59 4.28 8.04 4.42
CA ARG A 59 2.96 8.59 4.08
C ARG A 59 2.01 7.50 3.62
N ILE A 60 2.45 6.58 2.77
CA ILE A 60 1.63 5.43 2.34
C ILE A 60 1.16 4.61 3.55
N ARG A 61 2.05 4.31 4.51
CA ARG A 61 1.67 3.59 5.74
C ARG A 61 0.63 4.36 6.55
N LYS A 62 0.88 5.63 6.83
CA LYS A 62 -0.03 6.48 7.62
C LYS A 62 -1.42 6.56 6.97
N LYS A 63 -1.47 6.80 5.66
CA LYS A 63 -2.71 6.85 4.90
C LYS A 63 -3.42 5.50 4.89
N SER A 64 -2.69 4.40 4.72
CA SER A 64 -3.28 3.06 4.78
C SER A 64 -3.94 2.78 6.14
N ILE A 65 -3.29 3.15 7.25
CA ILE A 65 -3.86 3.00 8.60
C ILE A 65 -5.10 3.89 8.78
N GLU A 66 -5.05 5.13 8.30
CA GLU A 66 -6.19 6.06 8.34
C GLU A 66 -7.39 5.48 7.58
N MET A 67 -7.16 5.04 6.33
CA MET A 67 -8.17 4.45 5.45
C MET A 67 -8.82 3.20 6.03
N GLN A 68 -8.06 2.34 6.70
CA GLN A 68 -8.62 1.20 7.44
C GLN A 68 -9.53 1.62 8.60
N LYS A 69 -9.22 2.69 9.30
CA LYS A 69 -10.04 3.18 10.43
C LYS A 69 -11.36 3.76 9.96
N ILE A 70 -11.36 4.47 8.84
CA ILE A 70 -12.56 5.09 8.28
C ILE A 70 -13.36 4.15 7.37
N ASN A 71 -12.82 2.95 7.08
CA ASN A 71 -13.37 1.98 6.12
C ASN A 71 -13.63 2.57 4.73
N ASP A 72 -12.72 3.44 4.27
CA ASP A 72 -12.82 4.12 2.98
C ASP A 72 -11.44 4.39 2.39
N LEU A 73 -11.34 4.57 1.07
CA LEU A 73 -10.11 4.94 0.38
C LEU A 73 -10.12 6.41 -0.03
N VAL A 74 -9.14 7.16 0.46
CA VAL A 74 -8.98 8.59 0.15
C VAL A 74 -7.80 8.77 -0.77
N LEU A 75 -7.92 9.62 -1.80
CA LEU A 75 -6.80 9.93 -2.69
C LEU A 75 -5.70 10.71 -1.97
N PHE A 76 -4.45 10.39 -2.26
CA PHE A 76 -3.27 11.09 -1.75
C PHE A 76 -2.10 11.02 -2.75
N GLU A 77 -1.16 11.94 -2.63
CA GLU A 77 0.07 11.94 -3.44
C GLU A 77 1.12 10.98 -2.86
N ILE A 78 1.72 10.18 -3.74
CA ILE A 78 2.75 9.17 -3.47
C ILE A 78 4.15 9.79 -3.51
#